data_AF-A0A1Q7BI60-F1
#
_entry.id   AF-A0A1Q7BI60-F1
#
_cell.length_a   1.000
_cell.length_b   1.000
_cell.length_c   1.000
_cell.angle_alpha   90.00
_cell.angle_beta   90.00
_cell.angle_gamma   90.00
#
_symmetry.space_group_name_H-M   'P 1'
#
loop_
_entity.id
_entity.type
_entity.pdbx_description
1 polymer ?
#
loop_
_entity_poly.entity_id
_entity_poly.type
_entity_poly.pdbx_seq_one_letter_code
_entity_poly.pdbx_strand_id
1 'polypeptide(L)'
;MAIGKRCVVERRKKIAVVLTHGMGEQIPMETLRGFVEAAWVADADVHWPSPPDEESGDIWIKPDAVTGSLELRRITTRWTKSPANPQAKGPRVDFFEFYWADLAEGTTVHEVWDWLRTLLLRWPRQVPKGLLGAWLLLWAAALVVAILSLLALSPWPGGVWHAVFAAAAVLVGWVMQYMVSPYVGDVARYVRADPRNIAMRRAIRERGLKLLGDLHASGAYNRIILVAHSLGTIIAYDLVSLLWAVREQGLRIGEDEATFHKLRAVEKAAHELADGSEATLRAYREAQRAFRLSLRNGAEAEGGTRRAPTEEWLISDLVTLGSPLAHAVFLLARDEADLADKKARWLFPTDPPQFQKIESEQREKIVTGRDPPGPEVWGPPAGLFSYFVADRKWRCITPRRLRPCAGPTSMIPTG
;
A
#
# COMPACT_ATOMS: atom_id res chain seq x y z
N MET A 1 12.21 12.26 52.91
CA MET A 1 12.14 11.15 51.95
C MET A 1 11.88 11.74 50.57
N ALA A 2 12.92 11.93 49.76
CA ALA A 2 12.80 12.57 48.45
C ALA A 2 12.27 11.55 47.44
N ILE A 3 11.06 11.77 46.93
CA ILE A 3 10.48 10.98 45.84
C ILE A 3 11.34 11.25 44.60
N GLY A 4 12.14 10.28 44.20
CA GLY A 4 13.01 10.37 43.04
C GLY A 4 12.22 10.77 41.80
N LYS A 5 12.62 11.89 41.19
CA LYS A 5 12.16 12.28 39.85
C LYS A 5 12.43 11.11 38.92
N ARG A 6 11.38 10.42 38.44
CA ARG A 6 11.52 9.47 37.33
C ARG A 6 12.08 10.26 36.16
N CYS A 7 13.32 9.98 35.80
CA CYS A 7 13.92 10.48 34.57
C CYS A 7 13.13 9.85 33.42
N VAL A 8 12.14 10.56 32.89
CA VAL A 8 11.45 10.17 31.67
C VAL A 8 12.44 10.39 30.55
N VAL A 9 13.26 9.39 30.25
CA VAL A 9 14.12 9.40 29.08
C VAL A 9 13.19 9.43 27.87
N GLU A 10 13.06 10.60 27.24
CA GLU A 10 12.36 10.74 25.97
C GLU A 10 13.05 9.83 24.95
N ARG A 11 12.51 8.63 24.75
CA ARG A 11 13.06 7.69 23.77
C ARG A 11 12.84 8.29 22.39
N ARG A 12 13.93 8.54 21.66
CA ARG A 12 13.87 8.95 20.25
C ARG A 12 12.96 7.98 19.48
N LYS A 13 11.94 8.52 18.83
CA LYS A 13 11.04 7.74 17.98
C LYS A 13 11.82 7.06 16.85
N LYS A 14 11.44 5.82 16.56
CA LYS A 14 12.09 4.94 15.58
C LYS A 14 11.44 5.01 14.21
N ILE A 15 12.04 4.33 13.24
CA ILE A 15 11.44 4.05 11.93
C ILE A 15 10.96 2.60 11.92
N ALA A 16 9.73 2.36 11.47
CA ALA A 16 9.23 1.02 11.15
C ALA A 16 9.38 0.77 9.65
N VAL A 17 9.94 -0.38 9.28
CA VAL A 17 9.97 -0.88 7.90
C VAL A 17 9.13 -2.14 7.87
N VAL A 18 8.06 -2.15 7.08
CA VAL A 18 7.14 -3.28 6.96
C VAL A 18 7.32 -3.90 5.59
N LEU A 19 7.81 -5.12 5.55
CA LEU A 19 8.00 -5.91 4.33
C LEU A 19 6.75 -6.73 4.04
N THR A 20 6.19 -6.59 2.85
CA THR A 20 5.09 -7.40 2.33
C THR A 20 5.58 -8.22 1.14
N HIS A 21 5.72 -9.53 1.32
CA HIS A 21 6.10 -10.44 0.25
C HIS A 21 4.92 -10.78 -0.66
N GLY A 22 5.22 -11.31 -1.85
CA GLY A 22 4.22 -11.62 -2.87
C GLY A 22 4.09 -13.10 -3.26
N MET A 23 4.88 -13.98 -2.65
CA MET A 23 4.79 -15.43 -2.83
C MET A 23 4.09 -16.03 -1.61
N GLY A 24 3.27 -17.07 -1.80
CA GLY A 24 2.52 -17.81 -0.78
C GLY A 24 3.38 -18.47 0.29
N GLU A 25 3.19 -19.77 0.58
CA GLU A 25 3.92 -20.45 1.65
C GLU A 25 5.44 -20.27 1.53
N GLN A 26 5.98 -19.42 2.40
CA GLN A 26 7.40 -19.19 2.62
C GLN A 26 7.72 -19.47 4.08
N ILE A 27 8.98 -19.85 4.34
CA ILE A 27 9.48 -20.01 5.70
C ILE A 27 9.42 -18.63 6.38
N PRO A 28 8.68 -18.46 7.48
CA PRO A 28 8.60 -17.18 8.18
C PRO A 28 9.98 -16.62 8.50
N MET A 29 10.15 -15.30 8.44
CA MET A 29 11.40 -14.56 8.68
C MET A 29 12.50 -14.69 7.62
N GLU A 30 12.44 -15.65 6.69
CA GLU A 30 13.52 -15.84 5.70
C GLU A 30 13.63 -14.64 4.75
N THR A 31 12.51 -14.23 4.16
CA THR A 31 12.44 -13.05 3.28
C THR A 31 12.83 -11.78 4.02
N LEU A 32 12.35 -11.61 5.26
CA LEU A 32 12.67 -10.47 6.09
C LEU A 32 14.18 -10.39 6.39
N ARG A 33 14.79 -11.53 6.74
CA ARG A 33 16.22 -11.62 7.05
C ARG A 33 17.06 -11.29 5.83
N GLY A 34 16.78 -11.89 4.67
CA GLY A 34 17.49 -11.59 3.43
C GLY A 34 17.37 -10.12 3.02
N PHE A 35 16.19 -9.52 3.21
CA PHE A 35 16.00 -8.08 2.97
C PHE A 35 16.82 -7.21 3.92
N VAL A 36 16.85 -7.54 5.23
CA VAL A 36 17.65 -6.81 6.21
C VAL A 36 19.15 -6.95 5.93
N GLU A 37 19.61 -8.13 5.53
CA GLU A 37 21.02 -8.34 5.14
C GLU A 37 21.41 -7.41 3.98
N ALA A 38 20.56 -7.28 2.96
CA ALA A 38 20.81 -6.42 1.82
C ALA A 38 20.67 -4.91 2.14
N ALA A 39 19.60 -4.53 2.85
CA ALA A 39 19.25 -3.11 3.06
C ALA A 39 19.93 -2.48 4.28
N TRP A 40 20.48 -3.28 5.20
CA TRP A 40 21.16 -2.80 6.39
C TRP A 40 22.58 -3.35 6.50
N VAL A 41 22.77 -4.67 6.56
CA VAL A 41 24.09 -5.25 6.89
C VAL A 41 25.13 -4.91 5.82
N ALA A 42 24.76 -5.00 4.54
CA ALA A 42 25.64 -4.73 3.42
C ALA A 42 25.88 -3.23 3.14
N ASP A 43 25.10 -2.33 3.73
CA ASP A 43 25.19 -0.88 3.50
C ASP A 43 25.88 -0.19 4.69
N ALA A 44 27.20 -0.04 4.62
CA ALA A 44 27.98 0.60 5.67
C ALA A 44 27.71 2.11 5.81
N ASP A 45 27.15 2.75 4.78
CA ASP A 45 26.95 4.20 4.78
C ASP A 45 25.80 4.61 5.69
N VAL A 46 24.80 3.75 5.87
CA VAL A 46 23.65 4.04 6.74
C VAL A 46 23.97 3.91 8.23
N HIS A 47 25.05 3.25 8.62
CA HIS A 47 25.34 2.97 10.03
C HIS A 47 25.96 4.15 10.77
N TRP A 48 25.49 4.39 12.00
CA TRP A 48 26.20 5.24 12.96
C TRP A 48 27.42 4.50 13.54
N PRO A 49 28.55 5.19 13.81
CA PRO A 49 29.73 4.56 14.43
C PRO A 49 29.39 3.76 15.69
N SER A 50 29.90 2.53 15.74
CA SER A 50 29.73 1.58 16.83
C SER A 50 30.86 1.68 17.87
N PRO A 51 30.61 1.29 19.12
CA PRO A 51 31.66 1.01 20.11
C PRO A 51 32.64 -0.08 19.63
N PRO A 52 33.86 -0.17 20.20
CA PRO A 52 34.89 -1.11 19.76
C PRO A 52 34.54 -2.60 19.91
N ASP A 53 33.59 -2.93 20.77
CA ASP A 53 33.12 -4.29 21.10
C ASP A 53 31.97 -4.78 20.21
N GLU A 54 31.56 -3.97 19.23
CA GLU A 54 30.31 -4.14 18.51
C GLU A 54 30.46 -3.81 17.02
N GLU A 55 29.65 -4.43 16.15
CA GLU A 55 29.68 -4.13 14.72
C GLU A 55 28.54 -3.18 14.33
N SER A 56 28.85 -2.18 13.52
CA SER A 56 27.89 -1.18 13.03
C SER A 56 26.66 -1.80 12.33
N GLY A 57 26.84 -2.96 11.69
CA GLY A 57 25.81 -3.73 11.00
C GLY A 57 24.98 -4.65 11.89
N ASP A 58 25.22 -4.72 13.20
CA ASP A 58 24.52 -5.65 14.09
C ASP A 58 22.98 -5.54 14.01
N ILE A 59 22.36 -6.72 14.06
CA ILE A 59 20.91 -6.89 14.07
C ILE A 59 20.49 -7.76 15.26
N TRP A 60 19.33 -7.44 15.85
CA TRP A 60 18.76 -8.22 16.95
C TRP A 60 17.35 -8.67 16.62
N ILE A 61 17.12 -9.98 16.73
CA ILE A 61 15.80 -10.58 16.62
C ILE A 61 15.11 -10.45 17.98
N LYS A 62 13.92 -9.82 18.00
CA LYS A 62 13.13 -9.59 19.20
C LYS A 62 11.71 -10.10 19.02
N PRO A 63 11.02 -10.51 20.11
CA PRO A 63 9.61 -10.81 20.05
C PRO A 63 8.82 -9.66 19.40
N ASP A 64 7.89 -10.02 18.52
CA ASP A 64 6.98 -9.08 17.91
C ASP A 64 5.63 -9.10 18.64
N ALA A 65 5.22 -7.94 19.13
CA ALA A 65 3.93 -7.77 19.80
C ALA A 65 2.90 -7.05 18.91
N VAL A 66 3.31 -6.62 17.70
CA VAL A 66 2.54 -5.69 16.86
C VAL A 66 1.90 -6.42 15.66
N THR A 67 2.62 -7.32 15.00
CA THR A 67 2.07 -8.08 13.84
C THR A 67 0.98 -9.08 14.23
N GLY A 68 0.84 -9.40 15.52
CA GLY A 68 -0.21 -10.29 16.02
C GLY A 68 0.03 -11.77 15.70
N SER A 69 1.18 -12.13 15.13
CA SER A 69 1.62 -13.52 14.95
C SER A 69 2.65 -13.89 16.02
N LEU A 70 2.46 -15.05 16.66
CA LEU A 70 3.40 -15.58 17.66
C LEU A 70 4.68 -16.15 17.01
N GLU A 71 4.59 -16.53 15.74
CA GLU A 71 5.66 -17.11 14.93
C GLU A 71 6.60 -16.04 14.36
N LEU A 72 6.12 -14.80 14.21
CA LEU A 72 6.93 -13.71 13.70
C LEU A 72 7.81 -13.08 14.79
N ARG A 73 8.90 -12.48 14.33
CA ARG A 73 9.83 -11.71 15.13
C ARG A 73 10.10 -10.38 14.43
N ARG A 74 10.43 -9.37 15.23
CA ARG A 74 10.91 -8.09 14.72
C ARG A 74 12.42 -8.09 14.69
N ILE A 75 13.01 -7.62 13.60
CA ILE A 75 14.46 -7.36 13.54
C ILE A 75 14.71 -5.89 13.85
N THR A 76 15.47 -5.60 14.90
CA THR A 76 15.86 -4.23 15.28
C THR A 76 17.33 -4.02 14.97
N THR A 77 17.67 -2.83 14.48
CA THR A 77 19.05 -2.45 14.15
C THR A 77 19.67 -1.48 15.16
N ARG A 78 20.95 -1.16 14.94
CA ARG A 78 21.63 -0.02 15.57
C ARG A 78 21.06 1.32 15.08
N TRP A 79 21.69 2.40 15.55
CA TRP A 79 21.33 3.74 15.15
C TRP A 79 21.82 4.01 13.72
N THR A 80 20.99 4.67 12.92
CA THR A 80 21.41 5.15 11.60
C THR A 80 22.21 6.45 11.73
N LYS A 81 22.89 6.88 10.67
CA LYS A 81 23.25 8.31 10.53
C LYS A 81 21.99 9.14 10.33
N SER A 82 21.97 10.39 10.79
CA SER A 82 20.87 11.31 10.51
C SER A 82 20.99 11.83 9.07
N PRO A 83 19.95 11.70 8.23
CA PRO A 83 19.99 12.23 6.86
C PRO A 83 20.13 13.76 6.81
N ALA A 84 19.70 14.46 7.86
CA ALA A 84 19.79 15.93 7.94
C ALA A 84 21.15 16.42 8.44
N ASN A 85 21.90 15.57 9.14
CA ASN A 85 23.22 15.90 9.68
C ASN A 85 24.01 14.59 9.82
N PRO A 86 24.92 14.28 8.89
CA PRO A 86 25.71 13.04 8.92
C PRO A 86 26.56 12.88 10.19
N GLN A 87 26.88 13.97 10.87
CA GLN A 87 27.59 14.00 12.15
C GLN A 87 26.66 13.81 13.36
N ALA A 88 25.36 13.62 13.15
CA ALA A 88 24.38 13.37 14.20
C ALA A 88 23.81 11.95 14.13
N LYS A 89 23.62 11.39 15.32
CA LYS A 89 22.95 10.10 15.52
C LYS A 89 21.51 10.15 15.02
N GLY A 90 21.14 9.24 14.12
CA GLY A 90 19.80 9.05 13.58
C GLY A 90 18.92 8.16 14.47
N PRO A 91 17.69 7.83 14.01
CA PRO A 91 16.81 6.87 14.70
C PRO A 91 17.28 5.42 14.54
N ARG A 92 16.70 4.49 15.30
CA ARG A 92 16.82 3.05 15.01
C ARG A 92 15.75 2.62 14.02
N VAL A 93 16.02 1.52 13.33
CA VAL A 93 15.08 0.89 12.41
C VAL A 93 14.60 -0.44 12.99
N ASP A 94 13.29 -0.64 12.92
CA ASP A 94 12.60 -1.85 13.30
C ASP A 94 11.95 -2.44 12.05
N PHE A 95 12.33 -3.65 11.67
CA PHE A 95 11.83 -4.36 10.50
C PHE A 95 10.78 -5.40 10.90
N PHE A 96 9.67 -5.37 10.18
CA PHE A 96 8.51 -6.24 10.37
C PHE A 96 8.18 -6.96 9.07
N GLU A 97 7.66 -8.17 9.19
CA GLU A 97 7.09 -8.90 8.07
C GLU A 97 5.57 -8.89 8.18
N PHE A 98 4.89 -8.49 7.11
CA PHE A 98 3.46 -8.70 6.97
C PHE A 98 3.22 -10.04 6.28
N TYR A 99 3.17 -11.09 7.10
CA TYR A 99 2.90 -12.46 6.65
C TYR A 99 1.39 -12.68 6.46
N TRP A 100 1.02 -13.09 5.25
CA TRP A 100 -0.38 -13.31 4.86
C TRP A 100 -0.64 -14.70 4.28
N ALA A 101 0.40 -15.50 4.04
CA ALA A 101 0.27 -16.78 3.35
C ALA A 101 -0.58 -17.80 4.11
N ASP A 102 -0.58 -17.76 5.45
CA ASP A 102 -1.44 -18.57 6.31
C ASP A 102 -2.94 -18.29 6.11
N LEU A 103 -3.30 -17.10 5.59
CA LEU A 103 -4.69 -16.77 5.25
C LEU A 103 -5.11 -17.28 3.87
N ALA A 104 -4.15 -17.75 3.07
CA ALA A 104 -4.34 -18.12 1.66
C ALA A 104 -4.53 -19.63 1.44
N GLU A 105 -4.80 -20.40 2.50
CA GLU A 105 -4.98 -21.86 2.44
C GLU A 105 -6.02 -22.31 1.39
N GLY A 106 -5.73 -23.44 0.74
CA GLY A 106 -6.66 -24.16 -0.13
C GLY A 106 -6.62 -23.76 -1.61
N THR A 107 -5.51 -23.98 -2.30
CA THR A 107 -5.50 -23.98 -3.77
C THR A 107 -6.25 -25.22 -4.26
N THR A 108 -7.48 -25.04 -4.74
CA THR A 108 -8.18 -26.14 -5.42
C THR A 108 -7.63 -26.29 -6.84
N VAL A 109 -7.44 -27.53 -7.30
CA VAL A 109 -6.99 -27.84 -8.68
C VAL A 109 -7.88 -27.14 -9.74
N HIS A 110 -9.14 -26.92 -9.40
CA HIS A 110 -10.11 -26.21 -10.24
C HIS A 110 -9.73 -24.73 -10.49
N GLU A 111 -9.18 -24.03 -9.48
CA GLU A 111 -8.78 -22.63 -9.62
C GLU A 111 -7.55 -22.46 -10.53
N VAL A 112 -6.63 -23.43 -10.47
CA VAL A 112 -5.48 -23.49 -11.39
C VAL A 112 -5.97 -23.71 -12.82
N TRP A 113 -6.98 -24.58 -13.01
CA TRP A 113 -7.57 -24.87 -14.32
C TRP A 113 -8.36 -23.69 -14.91
N ASP A 114 -9.21 -23.03 -14.13
CA ASP A 114 -9.96 -21.85 -14.58
C ASP A 114 -9.02 -20.69 -14.95
N TRP A 115 -7.94 -20.53 -14.20
CA TRP A 115 -6.90 -19.57 -14.52
C TRP A 115 -6.20 -19.91 -15.84
N LEU A 116 -5.75 -21.15 -16.01
CA LEU A 116 -5.05 -21.61 -17.22
C LEU A 116 -5.93 -21.43 -18.46
N ARG A 117 -7.23 -21.79 -18.35
CA ARG A 117 -8.24 -21.56 -19.39
C ARG A 117 -8.36 -20.09 -19.75
N THR A 118 -8.38 -19.20 -18.75
CA THR A 118 -8.44 -17.76 -19.00
C THR A 118 -7.17 -17.21 -19.66
N LEU A 119 -6.00 -17.74 -19.31
CA LEU A 119 -4.73 -17.31 -19.89
C LEU A 119 -4.60 -17.75 -21.35
N LEU A 120 -4.96 -19.01 -21.64
CA LEU A 120 -4.94 -19.59 -22.98
C LEU A 120 -6.00 -18.96 -23.89
N LEU A 121 -7.25 -18.85 -23.43
CA LEU A 121 -8.39 -18.43 -24.26
C LEU A 121 -8.58 -16.90 -24.36
N ARG A 122 -7.62 -16.08 -23.92
CA ARG A 122 -7.66 -14.63 -24.15
C ARG A 122 -7.42 -14.31 -25.62
N TRP A 123 -8.15 -13.31 -26.12
CA TRP A 123 -8.01 -12.86 -27.51
C TRP A 123 -6.60 -12.29 -27.76
N PRO A 124 -5.93 -12.61 -28.88
CA PRO A 124 -4.52 -12.23 -29.11
C PRO A 124 -4.24 -10.72 -29.03
N ARG A 125 -5.25 -9.90 -29.39
CA ARG A 125 -5.16 -8.42 -29.32
C ARG A 125 -5.14 -7.85 -27.90
N GLN A 126 -5.51 -8.66 -26.91
CA GLN A 126 -5.55 -8.27 -25.49
C GLN A 126 -4.28 -8.68 -24.72
N VAL A 127 -3.32 -9.31 -25.40
CA VAL A 127 -2.04 -9.71 -24.80
C VAL A 127 -0.98 -8.65 -25.09
N PRO A 128 -0.35 -8.05 -24.06
CA PRO A 128 0.71 -7.05 -24.25
C PRO A 128 1.87 -7.60 -25.07
N LYS A 129 2.49 -6.77 -25.92
CA LYS A 129 3.54 -7.20 -26.85
C LYS A 129 4.73 -7.89 -26.16
N GLY A 130 5.09 -7.45 -24.94
CA GLY A 130 6.17 -8.06 -24.15
C GLY A 130 5.83 -9.44 -23.58
N LEU A 131 4.54 -9.78 -23.45
CA LEU A 131 4.08 -11.08 -22.95
C LEU A 131 3.59 -12.02 -24.07
N LEU A 132 3.54 -11.54 -25.32
CA LEU A 132 3.17 -12.37 -26.48
C LEU A 132 4.08 -13.59 -26.61
N GLY A 133 5.38 -13.45 -26.37
CA GLY A 133 6.32 -14.57 -26.41
C GLY A 133 5.98 -15.66 -25.38
N ALA A 134 5.71 -15.26 -24.13
CA ALA A 134 5.30 -16.19 -23.08
C ALA A 134 3.92 -16.81 -23.35
N TRP A 135 2.98 -16.04 -23.90
CA TRP A 135 1.66 -16.53 -24.30
C TRP A 135 1.73 -17.53 -25.46
N LEU A 136 2.57 -17.27 -26.48
CA LEU A 136 2.83 -18.19 -27.58
C LEU A 136 3.55 -19.46 -27.09
N LEU A 137 4.50 -19.34 -26.16
CA LEU A 137 5.16 -20.49 -25.52
C LEU A 137 4.15 -21.35 -24.75
N LEU A 138 3.22 -20.73 -24.01
CA LEU A 138 2.16 -21.44 -23.32
C LEU A 138 1.25 -22.20 -24.30
N TRP A 139 0.88 -21.57 -25.42
CA TRP A 139 0.12 -22.22 -26.50
C TRP A 139 0.89 -23.33 -27.18
N ALA A 140 2.19 -23.14 -27.44
CA ALA A 140 3.06 -24.17 -28.01
C ALA A 140 3.16 -25.37 -27.07
N ALA A 141 3.33 -25.13 -25.77
CA ALA A 141 3.39 -26.19 -24.76
C ALA A 141 2.03 -26.91 -24.62
N ALA A 142 0.92 -26.17 -24.62
CA ALA A 142 -0.42 -26.76 -24.66
C ALA A 142 -0.65 -27.60 -25.93
N LEU A 143 -0.16 -27.15 -27.08
CA LEU A 143 -0.23 -27.88 -28.34
C LEU A 143 0.64 -29.14 -28.29
N VAL A 144 1.84 -29.08 -27.69
CA VAL A 144 2.70 -30.27 -27.49
C VAL A 144 1.99 -31.30 -26.62
N VAL A 145 1.39 -30.88 -25.50
CA VAL A 145 0.60 -31.79 -24.64
C VAL A 145 -0.58 -32.39 -25.42
N ALA A 146 -1.29 -31.59 -26.22
CA ALA A 146 -2.39 -32.06 -27.04
C ALA A 146 -1.92 -33.08 -28.11
N ILE A 147 -0.81 -32.80 -28.80
CA ILE A 147 -0.22 -33.71 -29.79
C ILE A 147 0.21 -35.01 -29.12
N LEU A 148 0.94 -34.95 -28.00
CA LEU A 148 1.35 -36.14 -27.25
C LEU A 148 0.14 -36.97 -26.79
N SER A 149 -0.92 -36.30 -26.34
CA SER A 149 -2.17 -36.96 -25.95
C SER A 149 -2.87 -37.64 -27.13
N LEU A 150 -2.89 -37.00 -28.30
CA LEU A 150 -3.44 -37.58 -29.54
C LEU A 150 -2.59 -38.77 -30.03
N LEU A 151 -1.26 -38.66 -29.98
CA LEU A 151 -0.34 -39.75 -30.31
C LEU A 151 -0.52 -40.92 -29.34
N ALA A 152 -0.78 -40.66 -28.06
CA ALA A 152 -1.08 -41.69 -27.07
C ALA A 152 -2.40 -42.43 -27.33
N LEU A 153 -3.35 -41.81 -28.05
CA LEU A 153 -4.64 -42.40 -28.43
C LEU A 153 -4.64 -43.02 -29.85
N SER A 154 -3.58 -42.79 -30.63
CA SER A 154 -3.44 -43.29 -31.99
C SER A 154 -3.08 -44.77 -32.01
N PRO A 155 -3.57 -45.58 -32.99
CA PRO A 155 -3.33 -47.01 -33.00
C PRO A 155 -1.90 -47.34 -33.45
N TRP A 156 -0.98 -47.48 -32.49
CA TRP A 156 0.41 -47.87 -32.75
C TRP A 156 0.64 -49.37 -32.68
N PRO A 157 1.42 -49.95 -33.60
CA PRO A 157 1.88 -51.33 -33.47
C PRO A 157 2.82 -51.46 -32.26
N GLY A 158 2.59 -52.48 -31.44
CA GLY A 158 3.48 -52.84 -30.32
C GLY A 158 3.11 -52.31 -28.93
N GLY A 159 1.99 -51.58 -28.77
CA GLY A 159 1.40 -51.21 -27.47
C GLY A 159 2.19 -50.20 -26.62
N VAL A 160 3.51 -50.35 -26.53
CA VAL A 160 4.44 -49.55 -25.71
C VAL A 160 4.41 -48.05 -26.02
N TRP A 161 4.13 -47.67 -27.27
CA TRP A 161 4.09 -46.28 -27.69
C TRP A 161 2.97 -45.46 -27.02
N HIS A 162 1.83 -46.08 -26.71
CA HIS A 162 0.74 -45.41 -25.98
C HIS A 162 1.22 -44.99 -24.59
N ALA A 163 1.94 -45.89 -23.89
CA ALA A 163 2.49 -45.63 -22.57
C ALA A 163 3.59 -44.56 -22.61
N VAL A 164 4.46 -44.59 -23.63
CA VAL A 164 5.53 -43.59 -23.81
C VAL A 164 4.94 -42.19 -24.04
N PHE A 165 3.97 -42.04 -24.93
CA PHE A 165 3.34 -40.75 -25.20
C PHE A 165 2.50 -40.25 -24.03
N ALA A 166 1.79 -41.13 -23.32
CA ALA A 166 1.06 -40.77 -22.10
C ALA A 166 2.00 -40.28 -20.99
N ALA A 167 3.11 -41.00 -20.74
CA ALA A 167 4.12 -40.59 -19.77
C ALA A 167 4.78 -39.26 -20.15
N ALA A 168 5.07 -39.05 -21.43
CA ALA A 168 5.60 -37.78 -21.93
C ALA A 168 4.61 -36.63 -21.75
N ALA A 169 3.32 -36.84 -22.03
CA ALA A 169 2.28 -35.83 -21.82
C ALA A 169 2.13 -35.46 -20.34
N VAL A 170 2.15 -36.46 -19.45
CA VAL A 170 2.13 -36.25 -17.99
C VAL A 170 3.38 -35.51 -17.52
N LEU A 171 4.56 -35.86 -18.01
CA LEU A 171 5.81 -35.19 -17.66
C LEU A 171 5.81 -33.71 -18.10
N VAL A 172 5.42 -33.44 -19.34
CA VAL A 172 5.34 -32.05 -19.85
C VAL A 172 4.28 -31.27 -19.08
N GLY A 173 3.11 -31.87 -18.81
CA GLY A 173 2.07 -31.26 -17.99
C GLY A 173 2.55 -30.96 -16.57
N TRP A 174 3.29 -31.89 -15.95
CA TRP A 174 3.86 -31.72 -14.62
C TRP A 174 4.93 -30.62 -14.58
N VAL A 175 5.85 -30.59 -15.55
CA VAL A 175 6.86 -29.52 -15.67
C VAL A 175 6.18 -28.15 -15.88
N MET A 176 5.17 -28.07 -16.75
CA MET A 176 4.39 -26.85 -16.93
C MET A 176 3.71 -26.42 -15.63
N GLN A 177 3.07 -27.34 -14.91
CA GLN A 177 2.44 -27.05 -13.63
C GLN A 177 3.46 -26.54 -12.60
N TYR A 178 4.62 -27.19 -12.50
CA TYR A 178 5.69 -26.79 -11.57
C TYR A 178 6.27 -25.41 -11.89
N MET A 179 6.43 -25.05 -13.17
CA MET A 179 6.95 -23.73 -13.56
C MET A 179 5.93 -22.60 -13.38
N VAL A 180 4.63 -22.89 -13.52
CA VAL A 180 3.58 -21.87 -13.53
C VAL A 180 2.93 -21.66 -12.16
N SER A 181 2.80 -22.72 -11.35
CA SER A 181 2.08 -22.73 -10.08
C SER A 181 2.64 -21.81 -8.98
N PRO A 182 3.97 -21.65 -8.77
CA PRO A 182 4.47 -20.92 -7.60
C PRO A 182 4.45 -19.39 -7.73
N TYR A 183 4.38 -18.85 -8.96
CA TYR A 183 4.54 -17.39 -9.17
C TYR A 183 3.27 -16.68 -9.61
N VAL A 184 2.32 -17.38 -10.23
CA VAL A 184 1.20 -16.73 -10.94
C VAL A 184 -0.17 -17.04 -10.32
N GLY A 185 -0.30 -18.17 -9.61
CA GLY A 185 -1.53 -18.56 -8.93
C GLY A 185 -1.97 -17.56 -7.87
N ASP A 186 -1.04 -17.12 -7.02
CA ASP A 186 -1.32 -16.17 -5.93
C ASP A 186 -1.70 -14.78 -6.45
N VAL A 187 -1.00 -14.30 -7.50
CA VAL A 187 -1.28 -13.00 -8.13
C VAL A 187 -2.68 -12.99 -8.71
N ALA A 188 -3.07 -14.06 -9.39
CA ALA A 188 -4.41 -14.19 -9.95
C ALA A 188 -5.49 -14.29 -8.88
N ARG A 189 -5.25 -15.00 -7.77
CA ARG A 189 -6.23 -15.13 -6.66
C ARG A 189 -6.50 -13.80 -5.96
N TYR A 190 -5.48 -12.99 -5.72
CA TYR A 190 -5.69 -11.69 -5.08
C TYR A 190 -6.36 -10.67 -6.01
N VAL A 191 -5.93 -10.64 -7.27
CA VAL A 191 -6.41 -9.66 -8.24
C VAL A 191 -7.82 -9.99 -8.74
N ARG A 192 -8.18 -11.26 -8.89
CA ARG A 192 -9.51 -11.65 -9.41
C ARG A 192 -10.57 -11.62 -8.31
N ALA A 193 -11.70 -11.01 -8.62
CA ALA A 193 -12.87 -10.98 -7.77
C ALA A 193 -13.72 -12.25 -7.88
N ASP A 194 -13.18 -13.39 -7.44
CA ASP A 194 -13.97 -14.61 -7.21
C ASP A 194 -14.63 -14.53 -5.80
N PRO A 195 -15.90 -14.91 -5.63
CA PRO A 195 -16.59 -14.93 -4.33
C PRO A 195 -15.83 -15.63 -3.20
N ARG A 196 -15.10 -16.71 -3.49
CA ARG A 196 -14.30 -17.45 -2.48
C ARG A 196 -13.04 -16.69 -2.06
N ASN A 197 -12.50 -15.83 -2.94
CA ASN A 197 -11.34 -14.98 -2.66
C ASN A 197 -11.71 -13.69 -1.90
N ILE A 198 -13.01 -13.38 -1.71
CA ILE A 198 -13.43 -12.18 -0.96
C ILE A 198 -13.12 -12.34 0.54
N ALA A 199 -13.37 -13.52 1.12
CA ALA A 199 -13.09 -13.78 2.53
C ALA A 199 -11.58 -13.69 2.84
N MET A 200 -10.76 -14.34 2.02
CA MET A 200 -9.29 -14.25 2.10
C MET A 200 -8.81 -12.80 1.96
N ARG A 201 -9.22 -12.08 0.92
CA ARG A 201 -8.81 -10.68 0.72
C ARG A 201 -9.25 -9.78 1.85
N ARG A 202 -10.46 -9.99 2.39
CA ARG A 202 -10.95 -9.29 3.58
C ARG A 202 -10.06 -9.57 4.78
N ALA A 203 -9.73 -10.83 5.07
CA ALA A 203 -8.86 -11.19 6.19
C ALA A 203 -7.45 -10.60 6.06
N ILE A 204 -6.86 -10.63 4.86
CA ILE A 204 -5.56 -10.00 4.57
C ILE A 204 -5.64 -8.48 4.82
N ARG A 205 -6.69 -7.82 4.32
CA ARG A 205 -6.88 -6.37 4.50
C ARG A 205 -7.10 -6.01 5.97
N GLU A 206 -7.95 -6.74 6.69
CA GLU A 206 -8.21 -6.52 8.11
C GLU A 206 -6.93 -6.70 8.95
N ARG A 207 -6.15 -7.76 8.69
CA ARG A 207 -4.87 -7.99 9.38
C ARG A 207 -3.85 -6.89 9.08
N GLY A 208 -3.71 -6.49 7.82
CA GLY A 208 -2.78 -5.44 7.42
C GLY A 208 -3.17 -4.07 7.99
N LEU A 209 -4.46 -3.73 7.99
CA LEU A 209 -4.98 -2.51 8.62
C LEU A 209 -4.77 -2.52 10.12
N LYS A 210 -4.93 -3.67 10.78
CA LYS A 210 -4.64 -3.82 12.22
C LYS A 210 -3.16 -3.59 12.51
N LEU A 211 -2.25 -4.21 11.76
CA LEU A 211 -0.80 -4.01 11.89
C LEU A 211 -0.43 -2.52 11.74
N LEU A 212 -0.88 -1.88 10.67
CA LEU A 212 -0.64 -0.44 10.46
C LEU A 212 -1.27 0.39 11.58
N GLY A 213 -2.46 0.01 12.02
CA GLY A 213 -3.17 0.60 13.17
C GLY A 213 -2.34 0.61 14.44
N ASP A 214 -1.84 -0.56 14.82
CA ASP A 214 -1.07 -0.80 16.04
C ASP A 214 0.29 -0.07 15.98
N LEU A 215 0.93 -0.02 14.80
CA LEU A 215 2.15 0.77 14.59
C LEU A 215 1.91 2.26 14.84
N HIS A 216 0.80 2.83 14.35
CA HIS A 216 0.43 4.22 14.63
C HIS A 216 0.09 4.44 16.11
N ALA A 217 -0.69 3.54 16.72
CA ALA A 217 -1.12 3.66 18.11
C ALA A 217 0.03 3.50 19.12
N SER A 218 1.11 2.80 18.75
CA SER A 218 2.25 2.51 19.64
C SER A 218 2.97 3.77 20.17
N GLY A 219 2.93 4.88 19.44
CA GLY A 219 3.70 6.10 19.73
C GLY A 219 5.22 5.95 19.60
N ALA A 220 5.72 4.74 19.31
CA ALA A 220 7.14 4.41 19.23
C ALA A 220 7.80 4.85 17.91
N TYR A 221 6.98 5.06 16.87
CA TYR A 221 7.43 5.34 15.52
C TYR A 221 7.07 6.76 15.08
N ASN A 222 7.93 7.37 14.26
CA ASN A 222 7.66 8.66 13.60
C ASN A 222 7.61 8.56 12.06
N ARG A 223 7.84 7.35 11.55
CA ARG A 223 7.90 7.02 10.13
C ARG A 223 7.64 5.53 9.95
N ILE A 224 6.79 5.20 8.98
CA ILE A 224 6.53 3.84 8.50
C ILE A 224 6.89 3.81 7.02
N ILE A 225 7.76 2.88 6.65
CA ILE A 225 8.16 2.59 5.27
C ILE A 225 7.55 1.24 4.91
N LEU A 226 6.71 1.21 3.87
CA LEU A 226 6.18 -0.04 3.34
C LEU A 226 7.07 -0.49 2.19
N VAL A 227 7.66 -1.67 2.31
CA VAL A 227 8.42 -2.30 1.24
C VAL A 227 7.63 -3.50 0.76
N ALA A 228 7.42 -3.61 -0.53
CA ALA A 228 6.54 -4.61 -1.08
C ALA A 228 7.17 -5.25 -2.32
N HIS A 229 7.10 -6.57 -2.41
CA HIS A 229 7.67 -7.33 -3.53
C HIS A 229 6.59 -8.14 -4.25
N SER A 230 6.63 -8.18 -5.59
CA SER A 230 5.71 -8.95 -6.43
C SER A 230 4.23 -8.67 -6.07
N LEU A 231 3.40 -9.69 -5.83
CA LEU A 231 1.99 -9.53 -5.38
C LEU A 231 1.84 -8.65 -4.14
N GLY A 232 2.84 -8.67 -3.24
CA GLY A 232 2.84 -7.85 -2.05
C GLY A 232 2.70 -6.36 -2.36
N THR A 233 3.11 -5.92 -3.56
CA THR A 233 2.94 -4.53 -4.02
C THR A 233 1.48 -4.14 -4.19
N ILE A 234 0.63 -5.06 -4.67
CA ILE A 234 -0.82 -4.84 -4.79
C ILE A 234 -1.44 -4.80 -3.40
N ILE A 235 -1.03 -5.72 -2.52
CA ILE A 235 -1.50 -5.76 -1.13
C ILE A 235 -1.15 -4.46 -0.41
N ALA A 236 0.11 -4.02 -0.47
CA ALA A 236 0.56 -2.80 0.19
C ALA A 236 -0.14 -1.55 -0.40
N TYR A 237 -0.32 -1.49 -1.72
CA TYR A 237 -1.08 -0.44 -2.39
C TYR A 237 -2.54 -0.35 -1.92
N ASP A 238 -3.22 -1.50 -1.83
CA ASP A 238 -4.58 -1.60 -1.29
C ASP A 238 -4.62 -1.17 0.19
N LEU A 239 -3.68 -1.64 1.01
CA LEU A 239 -3.62 -1.32 2.44
C LEU A 239 -3.43 0.18 2.69
N VAL A 240 -2.57 0.85 1.92
CA VAL A 240 -2.38 2.31 2.03
C VAL A 240 -3.68 3.04 1.70
N SER A 241 -4.32 2.64 0.60
CA SER A 241 -5.57 3.28 0.14
C SER A 241 -6.71 3.08 1.15
N LEU A 242 -6.88 1.86 1.65
CA LEU A 242 -7.91 1.51 2.63
C LEU A 242 -7.66 2.14 4.00
N LEU A 243 -6.40 2.21 4.45
CA LEU A 243 -6.07 2.81 5.75
C LEU A 243 -6.57 4.25 5.81
N TRP A 244 -6.32 5.02 4.76
CA TRP A 244 -6.70 6.42 4.71
C TRP A 244 -8.19 6.63 4.44
N ALA A 245 -8.85 5.71 3.73
CA ALA A 245 -10.31 5.70 3.62
C ALA A 245 -10.99 5.51 5.00
N VAL A 246 -10.44 4.65 5.87
CA VAL A 246 -10.96 4.43 7.24
C VAL A 246 -10.54 5.56 8.19
N ARG A 247 -9.43 6.26 7.90
CA ARG A 247 -8.90 7.38 8.69
C ARG A 247 -9.20 8.74 8.05
N GLU A 248 -10.43 8.93 7.58
CA GLU A 248 -10.86 10.15 6.87
C GLU A 248 -10.54 11.44 7.66
N GLN A 249 -10.66 11.41 9.00
CA GLN A 249 -10.34 12.56 9.86
C GLN A 249 -8.89 13.05 9.71
N GLY A 250 -7.94 12.14 9.46
CA GLY A 250 -6.53 12.49 9.21
C GLY A 250 -6.29 13.19 7.87
N LEU A 251 -7.24 13.06 6.93
CA LEU A 251 -7.20 13.66 5.59
C LEU A 251 -7.86 15.04 5.52
N ARG A 252 -8.63 15.44 6.53
CA ARG A 252 -9.31 16.74 6.54
C ARG A 252 -8.30 17.84 6.87
N ILE A 253 -8.17 18.80 5.95
CA ILE A 253 -7.27 19.94 6.06
C ILE A 253 -8.12 21.20 5.90
N GLY A 254 -8.02 22.13 6.86
CA GLY A 254 -8.67 23.43 6.73
C GLY A 254 -7.88 24.34 5.81
N GLU A 255 -8.57 25.13 4.98
CA GLU A 255 -7.94 26.05 4.02
C GLU A 255 -7.06 27.11 4.71
N ASP A 256 -7.44 27.53 5.91
CA ASP A 256 -6.71 28.52 6.72
C ASP A 256 -5.47 27.95 7.43
N GLU A 257 -5.17 26.65 7.29
CA GLU A 257 -4.06 26.00 7.98
C GLU A 257 -2.75 26.07 7.18
N ALA A 258 -1.61 26.25 7.86
CA ALA A 258 -0.28 26.18 7.22
C ALA A 258 -0.04 24.86 6.45
N THR A 259 -0.73 23.79 6.86
CA THR A 259 -0.77 22.49 6.19
C THR A 259 -1.34 22.59 4.77
N PHE A 260 -2.34 23.45 4.55
CA PHE A 260 -2.93 23.68 3.23
C PHE A 260 -1.93 24.31 2.26
N HIS A 261 -1.14 25.30 2.69
CA HIS A 261 -0.07 25.86 1.84
C HIS A 261 0.98 24.81 1.44
N LYS A 262 1.32 23.89 2.36
CA LYS A 262 2.23 22.77 2.05
C LYS A 262 1.61 21.81 1.03
N LEU A 263 0.30 21.55 1.10
CA LEU A 263 -0.42 20.80 0.06
C LEU A 263 -0.36 21.52 -1.30
N ARG A 264 -0.64 22.83 -1.34
CA ARG A 264 -0.57 23.63 -2.58
C ARG A 264 0.82 23.60 -3.20
N ALA A 265 1.87 23.56 -2.39
CA ALA A 265 3.25 23.41 -2.87
C ALA A 265 3.49 22.04 -3.54
N VAL A 266 2.92 20.96 -3.01
CA VAL A 266 2.97 19.63 -3.64
C VAL A 266 2.25 19.65 -4.99
N GLU A 267 1.06 20.24 -5.06
CA GLU A 267 0.29 20.36 -6.31
C GLU A 267 1.06 21.12 -7.40
N LYS A 268 1.66 22.25 -7.03
CA LYS A 268 2.48 23.03 -7.94
C LYS A 268 3.68 22.22 -8.44
N ALA A 269 4.43 21.61 -7.54
CA ALA A 269 5.60 20.81 -7.91
C ALA A 269 5.24 19.57 -8.74
N ALA A 270 4.07 18.96 -8.51
CA ALA A 270 3.57 17.86 -9.33
C ALA A 270 3.21 18.30 -10.76
N HIS A 271 2.67 19.52 -10.91
CA HIS A 271 2.37 20.09 -12.23
C HIS A 271 3.65 20.39 -13.01
N GLU A 272 4.65 20.98 -12.35
CA GLU A 272 5.97 21.28 -12.92
C GLU A 272 6.79 20.01 -13.22
N LEU A 273 6.45 18.88 -12.61
CA LEU A 273 7.10 17.59 -12.87
C LEU A 273 6.88 17.08 -14.30
N ALA A 274 5.91 17.63 -15.05
CA ALA A 274 5.69 17.28 -16.46
C ALA A 274 6.99 17.37 -17.31
N ASP A 275 7.91 18.25 -16.93
CA ASP A 275 9.21 18.45 -17.60
C ASP A 275 10.24 17.35 -17.29
N GLY A 276 10.02 16.53 -16.25
CA GLY A 276 10.82 15.34 -15.94
C GLY A 276 12.26 15.58 -15.48
N SER A 277 12.67 16.82 -15.23
CA SER A 277 14.05 17.13 -14.82
C SER A 277 14.38 16.62 -13.40
N GLU A 278 15.66 16.37 -13.13
CA GLU A 278 16.13 15.98 -11.79
C GLU A 278 15.86 17.06 -10.74
N ALA A 279 15.87 18.34 -11.14
CA ALA A 279 15.54 19.46 -10.26
C ALA A 279 14.05 19.45 -9.88
N THR A 280 13.15 19.28 -10.85
CA THR A 280 11.70 19.19 -10.62
C THR A 280 11.32 17.95 -9.81
N LEU A 281 12.01 16.81 -10.02
CA LEU A 281 11.86 15.60 -9.21
C LEU A 281 12.24 15.84 -7.74
N ARG A 282 13.37 16.52 -7.49
CA ARG A 282 13.78 16.88 -6.13
C ARG A 282 12.80 17.84 -5.47
N ALA A 283 12.37 18.89 -6.17
CA ALA A 283 11.38 19.84 -5.66
C ALA A 283 10.06 19.15 -5.28
N TYR A 284 9.56 18.23 -6.12
CA TYR A 284 8.37 17.46 -5.81
C TYR A 284 8.53 16.58 -4.55
N ARG A 285 9.64 15.85 -4.43
CA ARG A 285 9.93 15.01 -3.24
C ARG A 285 10.08 15.83 -1.96
N GLU A 286 10.69 17.01 -2.04
CA GLU A 286 10.84 17.93 -0.91
C GLU A 286 9.48 18.49 -0.46
N ALA A 287 8.63 18.90 -1.41
CA ALA A 287 7.27 19.33 -1.12
C ALA A 287 6.44 18.22 -0.47
N GLN A 288 6.49 16.99 -1.00
CA GLN A 288 5.81 15.83 -0.41
C GLN A 288 6.28 15.58 1.03
N ARG A 289 7.59 15.65 1.27
CA ARG A 289 8.17 15.46 2.61
C ARG A 289 7.71 16.56 3.58
N ALA A 290 7.72 17.82 3.16
CA ALA A 290 7.29 18.94 3.97
C ALA A 290 5.80 18.83 4.35
N PHE A 291 4.95 18.49 3.37
CA PHE A 291 3.53 18.27 3.58
C PHE A 291 3.26 17.11 4.53
N ARG A 292 3.87 15.94 4.30
CA ARG A 292 3.76 14.80 5.22
C ARG A 292 4.17 15.16 6.64
N LEU A 293 5.28 15.90 6.83
CA LEU A 293 5.75 16.28 8.16
C LEU A 293 4.72 17.15 8.90
N SER A 294 3.97 18.00 8.19
CA SER A 294 2.85 18.77 8.77
C SER A 294 1.65 17.90 9.17
N LEU A 295 1.37 16.82 8.43
CA LEU A 295 0.32 15.86 8.77
C LEU A 295 0.72 14.92 9.92
N ARG A 296 2.02 14.81 10.21
CA ARG A 296 2.54 14.08 11.37
C ARG A 296 2.55 14.94 12.63
N ASN A 297 3.03 16.17 12.53
CA ASN A 297 3.26 17.05 13.67
C ASN A 297 2.09 18.03 13.83
N GLY A 298 1.18 17.80 14.77
CA GLY A 298 0.27 18.86 15.25
C GLY A 298 1.00 19.95 16.06
N ALA A 299 2.28 20.23 15.80
CA ALA A 299 3.18 20.97 16.69
C ALA A 299 4.17 21.91 15.97
N GLU A 300 3.99 22.22 14.68
CA GLU A 300 4.76 23.32 14.05
C GLU A 300 4.10 24.70 14.15
N ALA A 301 2.88 24.79 14.68
CA ALA A 301 2.29 26.06 15.05
C ALA A 301 2.37 26.21 16.58
N GLU A 302 2.99 27.27 17.08
CA GLU A 302 2.70 27.78 18.43
C GLU A 302 1.17 27.98 18.51
N GLY A 303 0.49 27.12 19.28
CA GLY A 303 -0.98 27.11 19.37
C GLY A 303 -1.71 26.06 18.51
N GLY A 304 -0.99 25.19 17.78
CA GLY A 304 -1.58 24.06 17.05
C GLY A 304 -2.08 22.96 18.00
N THR A 305 -3.29 22.46 17.76
CA THR A 305 -3.80 21.27 18.46
C THR A 305 -3.01 20.04 18.00
N ARG A 306 -2.36 19.35 18.95
CA ARG A 306 -1.69 18.06 18.70
C ARG A 306 -2.71 17.07 18.12
N ARG A 307 -2.45 16.57 16.90
CA ARG A 307 -3.23 15.50 16.26
C ARG A 307 -3.22 14.24 17.11
N ALA A 308 -4.35 13.54 17.18
CA ALA A 308 -4.40 12.24 17.83
C ALA A 308 -3.55 11.22 17.03
N PRO A 309 -3.02 10.14 17.65
CA PRO A 309 -2.29 9.10 16.92
C PRO A 309 -3.07 8.48 15.74
N THR A 310 -4.40 8.53 15.78
CA THR A 310 -5.32 8.08 14.72
C THR A 310 -5.38 9.04 13.54
N GLU A 311 -4.95 10.29 13.71
CA GLU A 311 -4.97 11.38 12.73
C GLU A 311 -3.56 11.71 12.19
N GLU A 312 -2.50 11.15 12.79
CA GLU A 312 -1.12 11.35 12.35
C GLU A 312 -0.81 10.57 11.07
N TRP A 313 -0.15 11.23 10.11
CA TRP A 313 0.38 10.58 8.91
C TRP A 313 1.80 10.05 9.13
N LEU A 314 1.93 8.76 9.48
CA LEU A 314 3.25 8.14 9.69
C LEU A 314 3.83 7.46 8.45
N ILE A 315 3.01 6.97 7.52
CA ILE A 315 3.50 6.31 6.29
C ILE A 315 4.25 7.35 5.44
N SER A 316 5.50 7.08 5.09
CA SER A 316 6.31 7.99 4.26
C SER A 316 6.50 7.51 2.85
N ASP A 317 6.70 6.20 2.68
CA ASP A 317 7.10 5.63 1.41
C ASP A 317 6.38 4.30 1.22
N LEU A 318 5.99 4.05 -0.02
CA LEU A 318 5.62 2.74 -0.54
C LEU A 318 6.66 2.37 -1.60
N VAL A 319 7.57 1.47 -1.25
CA VAL A 319 8.65 0.98 -2.12
C VAL A 319 8.19 -0.33 -2.76
N THR A 320 7.98 -0.32 -4.07
CA THR A 320 7.55 -1.51 -4.81
C THR A 320 8.70 -2.13 -5.60
N LEU A 321 8.92 -3.43 -5.41
CA LEU A 321 9.96 -4.22 -6.07
C LEU A 321 9.31 -5.28 -6.96
N GLY A 322 9.62 -5.28 -8.25
CA GLY A 322 9.06 -6.27 -9.20
C GLY A 322 7.52 -6.27 -9.26
N SER A 323 6.89 -5.09 -9.24
CA SER A 323 5.43 -5.00 -9.17
C SER A 323 4.74 -5.51 -10.44
N PRO A 324 3.78 -6.45 -10.33
CA PRO A 324 2.97 -6.85 -11.48
C PRO A 324 2.03 -5.74 -11.96
N LEU A 325 1.87 -4.64 -11.20
CA LEU A 325 1.10 -3.44 -11.62
C LEU A 325 1.74 -2.70 -12.81
N ALA A 326 2.99 -3.02 -13.19
CA ALA A 326 3.52 -2.64 -14.50
C ALA A 326 2.63 -3.13 -15.66
N HIS A 327 1.84 -4.19 -15.43
CA HIS A 327 0.83 -4.72 -16.35
C HIS A 327 -0.59 -4.50 -15.83
N ALA A 328 -0.87 -3.37 -15.16
CA ALA A 328 -2.18 -3.05 -14.59
C ALA A 328 -3.34 -3.15 -15.59
N VAL A 329 -3.11 -2.88 -16.88
CA VAL A 329 -4.12 -3.06 -17.94
C VAL A 329 -4.65 -4.50 -17.96
N PHE A 330 -3.78 -5.49 -17.75
CA PHE A 330 -4.12 -6.91 -17.79
C PHE A 330 -4.77 -7.40 -16.49
N LEU A 331 -4.36 -6.81 -15.36
CA LEU A 331 -4.71 -7.24 -14.01
C LEU A 331 -5.99 -6.56 -13.50
N LEU A 332 -6.10 -5.24 -13.68
CA LEU A 332 -7.11 -4.41 -13.02
C LEU A 332 -8.18 -3.84 -13.97
N ALA A 333 -7.96 -3.94 -15.28
CA ALA A 333 -8.82 -3.35 -16.30
C ALA A 333 -9.18 -4.34 -17.41
N ARG A 334 -10.16 -3.96 -18.23
CA ARG A 334 -10.53 -4.71 -19.45
C ARG A 334 -9.57 -4.40 -20.60
N ASP A 335 -9.20 -3.14 -20.73
CA ASP A 335 -8.30 -2.59 -21.75
C ASP A 335 -7.68 -1.26 -21.25
N GLU A 336 -6.89 -0.61 -22.11
CA GLU A 336 -6.22 0.65 -21.78
C GLU A 336 -7.20 1.80 -21.51
N ALA A 337 -8.32 1.85 -22.22
CA ALA A 337 -9.33 2.89 -22.05
C ALA A 337 -10.06 2.75 -20.72
N ASP A 338 -10.43 1.52 -20.34
CA ASP A 338 -11.02 1.18 -19.04
C ASP A 338 -10.06 1.51 -17.88
N LEU A 339 -8.76 1.25 -18.05
CA LEU A 339 -7.76 1.64 -17.05
C LEU A 339 -7.63 3.17 -16.93
N ALA A 340 -7.62 3.88 -18.06
CA ALA A 340 -7.53 5.34 -18.08
C ALA A 340 -8.76 5.98 -17.42
N ASP A 341 -9.97 5.49 -17.69
CA ASP A 341 -11.20 5.96 -17.04
C ASP A 341 -11.16 5.69 -15.52
N LYS A 342 -10.75 4.48 -15.09
CA LYS A 342 -10.62 4.15 -13.67
C LYS A 342 -9.60 5.03 -12.94
N LYS A 343 -8.48 5.36 -13.58
CA LYS A 343 -7.48 6.32 -13.05
C LYS A 343 -8.06 7.72 -12.98
N ALA A 344 -8.76 8.18 -14.02
CA ALA A 344 -9.38 9.51 -14.06
C ALA A 344 -10.49 9.67 -13.02
N ARG A 345 -11.21 8.59 -12.69
CA ARG A 345 -12.21 8.53 -11.61
C ARG A 345 -11.61 8.22 -10.24
N TRP A 346 -10.28 8.14 -10.14
CA TRP A 346 -9.53 7.81 -8.92
C TRP A 346 -9.93 6.51 -8.22
N LEU A 347 -10.45 5.55 -8.97
CA LEU A 347 -10.59 4.19 -8.45
C LEU A 347 -9.22 3.59 -8.12
N PHE A 348 -8.19 4.00 -8.87
CA PHE A 348 -6.80 3.63 -8.64
C PHE A 348 -5.93 4.89 -8.46
N PRO A 349 -5.50 5.20 -7.22
CA PRO A 349 -4.49 6.22 -6.95
C PRO A 349 -3.22 6.06 -7.79
N THR A 350 -2.66 7.17 -8.29
CA THR A 350 -1.41 7.20 -9.05
C THR A 350 -0.37 8.09 -8.37
N ASP A 351 0.90 7.90 -8.71
CA ASP A 351 1.98 8.83 -8.37
C ASP A 351 2.70 9.26 -9.68
N PRO A 352 2.70 10.55 -10.05
CA PRO A 352 2.02 11.65 -9.37
C PRO A 352 0.48 11.49 -9.36
N PRO A 353 -0.22 12.05 -8.36
CA PRO A 353 -1.68 12.02 -8.32
C PRO A 353 -2.29 12.73 -9.52
N GLN A 354 -3.44 12.24 -10.00
CA GLN A 354 -4.22 12.91 -11.05
C GLN A 354 -4.99 14.09 -10.44
N PHE A 355 -5.03 15.22 -11.13
CA PHE A 355 -5.88 16.35 -10.76
C PHE A 355 -7.35 16.06 -11.03
N GLN A 356 -8.26 16.51 -10.15
CA GLN A 356 -9.69 16.43 -10.44
C GLN A 356 -10.02 17.48 -11.47
N LYS A 357 -10.69 17.08 -12.54
CA LYS A 357 -11.46 18.05 -13.32
C LYS A 357 -12.64 18.48 -12.46
N ILE A 358 -12.57 19.67 -11.87
CA ILE A 358 -13.72 20.29 -11.23
C ILE A 358 -14.70 20.60 -12.36
N GLU A 359 -15.83 19.90 -12.37
CA GLU A 359 -16.89 20.14 -13.37
C GLU A 359 -17.37 21.59 -13.29
N SER A 360 -17.76 22.17 -14.43
CA SER A 360 -18.10 23.60 -14.55
C SER A 360 -19.15 24.04 -13.53
N GLU A 361 -20.13 23.20 -13.21
CA GLU A 361 -21.18 23.51 -12.23
C GLU A 361 -20.65 23.52 -10.78
N GLN A 362 -19.74 22.62 -10.41
CA GLN A 362 -19.08 22.67 -9.11
C GLN A 362 -18.15 23.88 -9.00
N ARG A 363 -17.43 24.19 -10.09
CA ARG A 363 -16.60 25.39 -10.19
C ARG A 363 -17.43 26.65 -10.03
N GLU A 364 -18.59 26.73 -10.69
CA GLU A 364 -19.55 27.82 -10.53
C GLU A 364 -20.09 27.89 -9.11
N LYS A 365 -20.44 26.78 -8.45
CA LYS A 365 -20.87 26.76 -7.04
C LYS A 365 -19.80 27.26 -6.07
N ILE A 366 -18.52 26.93 -6.32
CA ILE A 366 -17.39 27.43 -5.53
C ILE A 366 -17.17 28.93 -5.78
N VAL A 367 -17.26 29.38 -7.04
CA VAL A 367 -17.13 30.80 -7.42
C VAL A 367 -18.30 31.66 -6.91
N THR A 368 -19.51 31.09 -6.85
CA THR A 368 -20.74 31.76 -6.39
C THR A 368 -20.97 31.66 -4.88
N GLY A 369 -20.09 30.98 -4.15
CA GLY A 369 -20.06 30.98 -2.68
C GLY A 369 -19.87 32.39 -2.12
N ARG A 370 -20.33 32.63 -0.88
CA ARG A 370 -20.32 33.96 -0.25
C ARG A 370 -18.93 34.59 -0.13
N ASP A 371 -17.87 33.78 -0.10
CA ASP A 371 -16.46 34.18 -0.19
C ASP A 371 -15.79 33.28 -1.24
N PRO A 372 -15.61 33.72 -2.50
CA PRO A 372 -14.89 32.93 -3.48
C PRO A 372 -13.44 32.72 -2.99
N PRO A 373 -12.88 31.50 -3.11
CA PRO A 373 -11.51 31.26 -2.69
C PRO A 373 -10.53 32.16 -3.45
N GLY A 374 -9.52 32.69 -2.76
CA GLY A 374 -8.47 33.51 -3.39
C GLY A 374 -7.68 32.74 -4.46
N PRO A 375 -6.96 33.43 -5.37
CA PRO A 375 -6.19 32.80 -6.45
C PRO A 375 -5.17 31.75 -5.96
N GLU A 376 -4.74 31.85 -4.69
CA GLU A 376 -3.89 30.84 -4.05
C GLU A 376 -4.59 29.48 -3.81
N VAL A 377 -5.91 29.43 -3.72
CA VAL A 377 -6.70 28.20 -3.49
C VAL A 377 -6.95 27.45 -4.80
N TRP A 378 -7.09 28.16 -5.91
CA TRP A 378 -7.44 27.59 -7.22
C TRP A 378 -6.34 26.75 -7.88
N GLY A 379 -5.07 27.03 -7.55
CA GLY A 379 -3.95 26.26 -8.07
C GLY A 379 -3.74 26.37 -9.58
N PRO A 380 -2.91 25.48 -10.17
CA PRO A 380 -2.77 25.43 -11.62
C PRO A 380 -4.14 25.16 -12.27
N PRO A 381 -4.38 25.65 -13.50
CA PRO A 381 -5.69 25.64 -14.15
C PRO A 381 -6.31 24.24 -14.40
N ALA A 382 -5.59 23.17 -14.06
CA ALA A 382 -5.98 21.78 -14.21
C ALA A 382 -6.74 21.17 -13.00
N GLY A 383 -6.90 21.90 -11.89
CA GLY A 383 -7.74 21.49 -10.74
C GLY A 383 -6.97 21.19 -9.44
N LEU A 384 -7.72 20.87 -8.38
CA LEU A 384 -7.21 20.44 -7.08
C LEU A 384 -6.94 18.93 -7.09
N PHE A 385 -5.96 18.44 -6.32
CA PHE A 385 -6.04 17.07 -5.83
C PHE A 385 -7.29 16.99 -4.96
N SER A 386 -8.13 15.94 -5.02
CA SER A 386 -9.23 15.86 -4.04
C SER A 386 -8.64 15.59 -2.68
N TYR A 387 -8.50 16.66 -1.93
CA TYR A 387 -8.59 16.56 -0.51
C TYR A 387 -10.03 16.95 -0.19
N PHE A 388 -10.63 16.24 0.76
CA PHE A 388 -11.87 16.70 1.37
C PHE A 388 -11.54 18.02 2.06
N VAL A 389 -11.70 19.12 1.33
CA VAL A 389 -11.62 20.46 1.88
C VAL A 389 -12.82 20.57 2.82
N ALA A 390 -12.55 20.46 4.11
CA ALA A 390 -13.58 20.65 5.10
C ALA A 390 -13.75 22.16 5.24
N ASP A 391 -14.91 22.65 4.81
CA ASP A 391 -15.37 24.00 5.13
C ASP A 391 -15.15 24.24 6.62
N ARG A 392 -14.36 25.28 6.95
CA ARG A 392 -13.95 25.76 8.29
C ARG A 392 -14.33 24.85 9.45
N LYS A 393 -13.34 24.26 10.14
CA LYS A 393 -13.45 23.52 11.42
C LYS A 393 -14.91 23.35 11.84
N TRP A 394 -15.51 22.20 11.54
CA TRP A 394 -16.71 21.76 12.22
C TRP A 394 -16.37 21.70 13.71
N ARG A 395 -16.52 22.84 14.41
CA ARG A 395 -16.59 22.88 15.85
C ARG A 395 -17.72 21.91 16.13
N CYS A 396 -17.40 20.80 16.77
CA CYS A 396 -18.40 19.92 17.36
C CYS A 396 -19.31 20.85 18.16
N ILE A 397 -20.49 21.15 17.60
CA ILE A 397 -21.56 21.77 18.35
C ILE A 397 -21.88 20.67 19.34
N THR A 398 -21.37 20.84 20.56
CA THR A 398 -21.79 20.08 21.73
C THR A 398 -23.31 20.01 21.63
N PRO A 399 -23.95 18.83 21.73
CA PRO A 399 -25.39 18.76 21.60
C PRO A 399 -25.96 19.71 22.64
N ARG A 400 -26.50 20.85 22.19
CA ARG A 400 -27.27 21.74 23.05
C ARG A 400 -28.33 20.83 23.60
N ARG A 401 -28.28 20.58 24.93
CA ARG A 401 -29.37 19.91 25.64
C ARG A 401 -30.65 20.49 25.09
N LEU A 402 -31.45 19.64 24.43
CA LEU A 402 -32.79 19.99 24.02
C LEU A 402 -33.45 20.54 25.28
N ARG A 403 -33.69 21.86 25.33
CA ARG A 403 -34.61 22.40 26.31
C ARG A 403 -35.96 21.75 25.98
N PRO A 404 -36.63 21.09 26.94
CA PRO A 404 -37.96 20.59 26.67
C PRO A 404 -38.83 21.77 26.25
N CYS A 405 -39.55 21.59 25.14
CA CYS A 405 -40.52 22.54 24.67
C CYS A 405 -41.58 22.72 25.77
N ALA A 406 -41.64 23.91 26.36
CA ALA A 406 -42.77 24.29 27.19
C ALA A 406 -43.97 24.50 26.26
N GLY A 407 -44.84 23.49 26.17
CA GLY A 407 -46.19 23.58 25.61
C GLY A 407 -47.21 23.92 26.70
N PRO A 408 -48.39 24.44 26.32
CA PRO A 408 -49.09 25.48 27.06
C PRO A 408 -49.90 24.97 28.27
N THR A 409 -49.98 25.85 29.27
CA THR A 409 -50.85 25.81 30.44
C THR A 409 -52.29 25.46 30.05
N SER A 410 -52.79 24.30 30.46
CA SER A 410 -54.23 24.02 30.46
C SER A 410 -54.82 24.47 31.80
N MET A 411 -55.69 25.47 31.73
CA MET A 411 -56.61 25.80 32.81
C MET A 411 -57.69 24.72 32.87
N ILE A 412 -57.84 24.08 34.03
CA ILE A 412 -59.04 23.33 34.40
C ILE A 412 -59.87 24.27 35.27
N PRO A 413 -61.12 24.62 34.91
CA PRO A 413 -62.00 25.32 35.82
C PRO A 413 -62.62 24.30 36.78
N THR A 414 -62.58 24.66 38.06
CA THR A 414 -63.33 24.02 39.15
C THR A 414 -64.83 24.17 38.92
N GLY A 415 -65.55 23.04 39.01
CA GLY A 415 -66.98 22.92 39.27
C GLY A 415 -67.24 21.58 39.94
#